data_AF-A0A1V5GK65-F1
#
_entry.id   AF-A0A1V5GK65-F1
#
_cell.length_a   1.000
_cell.length_b   1.000
_cell.length_c   1.000
_cell.angle_alpha   90.00
_cell.angle_beta   90.00
_cell.angle_gamma   90.00
#
_symmetry.space_group_name_H-M   'P 1'
#
loop_
_entity.id
_entity.type
_entity.pdbx_description
1 polymer ?
#
loop_
_entity_poly.entity_id
_entity_poly.type
_entity_poly.pdbx_seq_one_letter_code
_entity_poly.pdbx_strand_id
1 'polypeptide(L)'
;MIIKTDEFVTEVSGIASLSELKDAELGTPCMLIVQGSDSLSADSSDKALDDFFLNAPYITALAADSPSGDAASRFDMVIPAGDTSEYTAQLFKDKTKWQADQINACFIAARKGSQADILDCESRAFYRLMAAKNGGSDNE
;
A
#
# COMPACT_ATOMS: atom_id res chain seq x y z
N MET A 1 5.61 8.31 17.04
CA MET A 1 4.74 8.03 15.89
C MET A 1 3.67 9.11 15.71
N ILE A 2 3.49 9.58 14.47
CA ILE A 2 2.38 10.42 14.03
C ILE A 2 1.67 9.67 12.89
N ILE A 3 0.35 9.56 12.96
CA ILE A 3 -0.49 8.92 11.95
C ILE A 3 -1.44 9.97 11.37
N LYS A 4 -1.47 10.09 10.05
CA LYS A 4 -2.44 10.91 9.31
C LYS A 4 -3.20 10.01 8.37
N THR A 5 -4.53 10.10 8.37
CA THR A 5 -5.38 9.28 7.51
C THR A 5 -6.29 10.18 6.69
N ASP A 6 -6.41 9.88 5.41
CA ASP A 6 -7.42 10.41 4.51
C ASP A 6 -8.26 9.27 3.89
N GLU A 7 -9.00 9.54 2.81
CA GLU A 7 -9.87 8.56 2.17
C GLU A 7 -9.09 7.35 1.58
N PHE A 8 -7.88 7.56 1.08
CA PHE A 8 -7.11 6.56 0.35
C PHE A 8 -5.83 6.14 1.07
N VAL A 9 -5.27 7.00 1.91
CA VAL A 9 -3.92 6.88 2.42
C VAL A 9 -3.90 6.99 3.93
N THR A 10 -3.10 6.13 4.56
CA THR A 10 -2.60 6.35 5.91
C THR A 10 -1.10 6.62 5.80
N GLU A 11 -0.66 7.78 6.28
CA GLU A 11 0.74 8.17 6.35
C GLU A 11 1.23 8.09 7.81
N VAL A 12 2.34 7.39 8.02
CA VAL A 12 3.00 7.22 9.30
C VAL A 12 4.38 7.87 9.26
N SER A 13 4.68 8.67 10.27
CA SER A 13 5.96 9.35 10.43
C SER A 13 6.45 9.36 11.87
N GLY A 14 7.73 9.68 12.08
CA GLY A 14 8.32 9.80 13.41
C GLY A 14 8.27 8.50 14.23
N ILE A 15 8.48 7.37 13.55
CA ILE A 15 8.72 6.05 14.16
C ILE A 15 10.24 5.80 14.22
N ALA A 16 10.70 5.16 15.29
CA ALA A 16 12.09 4.73 15.44
C ALA A 16 12.30 3.33 14.85
N SER A 17 11.28 2.48 14.88
CA SER A 17 11.29 1.13 14.29
C SER A 17 9.98 0.83 13.57
N LEU A 18 10.06 0.04 12.49
CA LEU A 18 8.91 -0.49 11.78
C LEU A 18 8.03 -1.39 12.65
N SER A 19 8.60 -1.97 13.72
CA SER A 19 7.84 -2.78 14.68
C SER A 19 6.72 -2.02 15.37
N GLU A 20 6.81 -0.68 15.47
CA GLU A 20 5.75 0.19 16.01
C GLU A 20 4.44 0.12 15.20
N LEU A 21 4.50 -0.32 13.93
CA LEU A 21 3.34 -0.40 13.06
C LEU A 21 2.40 -1.57 13.38
N LYS A 22 2.89 -2.62 14.06
CA LYS A 22 2.13 -3.85 14.32
C LYS A 22 0.91 -3.60 15.21
N ASP A 23 1.04 -2.69 16.17
CA ASP A 23 0.01 -2.35 17.14
C ASP A 23 -0.68 -1.01 16.83
N ALA A 24 -0.35 -0.40 15.68
CA ALA A 24 -0.88 0.90 15.29
C ALA A 24 -2.29 0.78 14.70
N GLU A 25 -3.18 1.72 15.05
CA GLU A 25 -4.47 1.87 14.38
C GLU A 25 -4.28 2.55 13.02
N LEU A 26 -4.03 1.74 11.98
CA LEU A 26 -3.76 2.22 10.61
C LEU A 26 -5.01 2.42 9.76
N GLY A 27 -6.18 1.96 10.23
CA GLY A 27 -7.44 1.98 9.49
C GLY A 27 -7.46 1.01 8.31
N THR A 28 -8.28 1.33 7.30
CA THR A 28 -8.42 0.55 6.05
C THR A 28 -8.09 1.40 4.82
N PRO A 29 -6.86 1.96 4.72
CA PRO A 29 -6.46 2.74 3.57
C PRO A 29 -6.35 1.86 2.32
N CYS A 30 -6.30 2.46 1.14
CA CYS A 30 -5.80 1.78 -0.06
C CYS A 30 -4.27 1.66 -0.03
N MET A 31 -3.59 2.61 0.61
CA MET A 31 -2.13 2.69 0.67
C MET A 31 -1.64 3.15 2.04
N LEU A 32 -0.67 2.42 2.60
CA LEU A 32 0.11 2.82 3.77
C LEU A 32 1.43 3.42 3.30
N ILE A 33 1.72 4.66 3.70
CA ILE A 33 3.00 5.32 3.47
C ILE A 33 3.73 5.42 4.80
N VAL A 34 4.96 4.92 4.84
CA VAL A 34 5.85 5.07 5.98
C VAL A 34 6.97 6.03 5.59
N GLN A 35 7.05 7.17 6.27
CA GLN A 35 8.15 8.12 6.10
C GLN A 35 9.42 7.51 6.68
N GLY A 36 10.38 7.24 5.79
CA GLY A 36 11.72 6.81 6.15
C GLY A 36 12.43 7.91 6.92
N SER A 37 13.08 7.53 8.02
CA SER A 37 14.12 8.36 8.63
C SER A 37 15.48 7.73 8.34
N ASP A 38 16.54 8.54 8.33
CA ASP A 38 17.92 8.05 8.21
C ASP A 38 18.28 7.03 9.32
N SER A 39 17.51 7.03 10.41
CA SER A 39 17.67 6.17 11.59
C SER A 39 16.76 4.95 11.62
N LEU A 40 15.92 4.72 10.60
CA LEU A 40 14.96 3.63 10.63
C LEU A 40 15.70 2.29 10.57
N SER A 41 15.83 1.61 11.71
CA SER A 41 16.56 0.35 11.77
C SER A 41 15.77 -0.72 11.03
N ALA A 42 16.40 -1.34 10.03
CA ALA A 42 15.89 -2.58 9.50
C ALA A 42 16.05 -3.65 10.59
N ASP A 43 14.95 -4.03 11.22
CA ASP A 43 14.91 -5.17 12.14
C ASP A 43 15.10 -6.44 11.29
N SER A 44 16.35 -6.74 10.90
CA SER A 44 16.74 -7.66 9.84
C SER A 44 16.45 -9.15 10.11
N SER A 45 15.63 -9.45 11.12
CA SER A 45 15.20 -10.80 11.48
C SER A 45 13.78 -10.90 12.07
N ASP A 46 12.97 -9.83 12.04
CA ASP A 46 11.62 -9.86 12.59
C ASP A 46 10.63 -10.51 11.61
N LYS A 47 10.43 -11.82 11.75
CA LYS A 47 9.43 -12.57 10.97
C LYS A 47 8.01 -12.02 11.13
N ALA A 48 7.65 -11.51 12.31
CA ALA A 48 6.32 -10.97 12.51
C ALA A 48 6.14 -9.65 11.74
N LEU A 49 7.22 -8.89 11.58
CA LEU A 49 7.23 -7.71 10.73
C LEU A 49 7.15 -8.07 9.24
N ASP A 50 7.90 -9.09 8.81
CA ASP A 50 7.84 -9.59 7.44
C ASP A 50 6.43 -10.09 7.11
N ASP A 51 5.82 -10.85 8.02
CA ASP A 51 4.45 -11.32 7.90
C ASP A 51 3.44 -10.16 7.89
N PHE A 52 3.65 -9.10 8.67
CA PHE A 52 2.80 -7.91 8.66
C PHE A 52 2.76 -7.27 7.26
N PHE A 53 3.91 -7.01 6.66
CA PHE A 53 3.98 -6.40 5.33
C PHE A 53 3.50 -7.34 4.22
N LEU A 54 3.86 -8.62 4.30
CA LEU A 54 3.43 -9.63 3.33
C LEU A 54 1.90 -9.81 3.34
N ASN A 55 1.26 -9.68 4.50
CA ASN A 55 -0.18 -9.86 4.68
C ASN A 55 -1.00 -8.56 4.69
N ALA A 56 -0.38 -7.39 4.49
CA ALA A 56 -1.08 -6.11 4.57
C ALA A 56 -2.25 -6.02 3.56
N PRO A 57 -3.46 -5.58 3.97
CA PRO A 57 -4.62 -5.46 3.08
C PRO A 57 -4.62 -4.16 2.24
N TYR A 58 -3.47 -3.51 2.10
CA TYR A 58 -3.25 -2.24 1.41
C TYR A 58 -1.88 -2.22 0.78
N ILE A 59 -1.69 -1.39 -0.24
CA ILE A 59 -0.38 -1.12 -0.84
C ILE A 59 0.54 -0.54 0.24
N THR A 60 1.79 -0.97 0.29
CA THR A 60 2.78 -0.46 1.24
C THR A 60 3.87 0.31 0.50
N ALA A 61 4.15 1.53 0.94
CA ALA A 61 5.23 2.34 0.38
C ALA A 61 6.16 2.89 1.46
N LEU A 62 7.46 2.85 1.16
CA LEU A 62 8.49 3.54 1.92
C LEU A 62 8.80 4.88 1.24
N ALA A 63 8.56 5.98 1.94
CA ALA A 63 8.92 7.31 1.47
C ALA A 63 10.34 7.64 1.93
N ALA A 64 11.34 7.50 1.04
CA ALA A 64 12.75 7.67 1.38
C ALA A 64 13.59 7.98 0.12
N ASP A 65 14.47 8.97 0.22
CA ASP A 65 15.37 9.33 -0.89
C ASP A 65 16.62 8.43 -0.96
N SER A 66 16.93 7.73 0.13
CA SER A 66 18.08 6.80 0.22
C SER A 66 17.74 5.62 1.14
N PRO A 67 16.79 4.76 0.75
CA PRO A 67 16.37 3.65 1.59
C PRO A 67 17.47 2.58 1.73
N SER A 68 17.54 1.94 2.89
CA SER A 68 18.31 0.70 3.03
C SER A 68 17.62 -0.43 2.25
N GLY A 69 18.39 -1.35 1.67
CA GLY A 69 17.83 -2.48 0.90
C GLY A 69 16.90 -3.36 1.73
N ASP A 70 17.23 -3.57 3.00
CA ASP A 70 16.44 -4.37 3.93
C ASP A 70 15.10 -3.70 4.28
N ALA A 71 15.06 -2.37 4.43
CA ALA A 71 13.80 -1.67 4.63
C ALA A 71 12.98 -1.66 3.33
N ALA A 72 13.59 -1.29 2.20
CA ALA A 72 12.92 -1.20 0.90
C ALA A 72 12.25 -2.51 0.47
N SER A 73 12.91 -3.65 0.70
CA SER A 73 12.41 -4.98 0.30
C SER A 73 11.13 -5.44 1.00
N ARG A 74 10.72 -4.77 2.09
CA ARG A 74 9.46 -5.06 2.81
C ARG A 74 8.25 -4.35 2.23
N PHE A 75 8.46 -3.31 1.43
CA PHE A 75 7.39 -2.50 0.87
C PHE A 75 7.14 -2.89 -0.59
N ASP A 76 5.93 -2.67 -1.10
CA ASP A 76 5.65 -2.88 -2.53
C ASP A 76 6.41 -1.89 -3.40
N MET A 77 6.66 -0.70 -2.87
CA MET A 77 7.32 0.38 -3.60
C MET A 77 8.08 1.32 -2.68
N VAL A 78 9.04 2.03 -3.27
CA VAL A 78 9.73 3.16 -2.67
C VAL A 78 9.33 4.42 -3.44
N ILE A 79 8.97 5.47 -2.72
CA ILE A 79 8.61 6.78 -3.28
C ILE A 79 9.52 7.88 -2.70
N PRO A 80 9.69 9.03 -3.39
CA PRO A 80 10.45 10.16 -2.87
C PRO A 80 9.86 10.71 -1.57
N ALA A 81 10.69 11.10 -0.60
CA ALA A 81 10.23 11.55 0.72
C ALA A 81 9.53 12.92 0.69
N GLY A 82 9.94 13.81 -0.22
CA GLY A 82 9.42 15.18 -0.32
C GLY A 82 8.03 15.31 -0.93
N ASP A 83 7.61 14.33 -1.75
CA ASP A 83 6.49 14.49 -2.69
C ASP A 83 5.34 13.48 -2.44
N THR A 84 5.26 12.89 -1.23
CA THR A 84 4.26 11.84 -0.94
C THR A 84 2.82 12.30 -1.20
N SER A 85 2.48 13.53 -0.82
CA SER A 85 1.14 14.10 -1.03
C SER A 85 0.81 14.37 -2.50
N GLU A 86 1.78 14.81 -3.30
CA GLU A 86 1.58 15.00 -4.74
C GLU A 86 1.45 13.66 -5.44
N TYR A 87 2.31 12.70 -5.07
CA TYR A 87 2.29 11.35 -5.60
C TYR A 87 0.94 10.67 -5.37
N THR A 88 0.40 10.71 -4.15
CA THR A 88 -0.89 10.10 -3.82
C THR A 88 -2.04 10.81 -4.51
N ALA A 89 -2.01 12.15 -4.57
CA ALA A 89 -3.01 12.93 -5.28
C ALA A 89 -3.07 12.58 -6.77
N GLN A 90 -1.91 12.34 -7.40
CA GLN A 90 -1.85 11.89 -8.80
C GLN A 90 -2.31 10.43 -8.95
N LEU A 91 -1.88 9.54 -8.04
CA LEU A 91 -2.20 8.12 -8.09
C LEU A 91 -3.70 7.85 -7.96
N PHE A 92 -4.38 8.56 -7.06
CA PHE A 92 -5.82 8.40 -6.80
C PHE A 92 -6.68 9.47 -7.50
N LYS A 93 -6.09 10.27 -8.39
CA LYS A 93 -6.81 11.30 -9.13
C LYS A 93 -8.02 10.72 -9.88
N ASP A 94 -9.16 11.38 -9.71
CA ASP A 94 -10.44 11.04 -10.34
C ASP A 94 -10.92 9.60 -10.06
N LYS A 95 -10.40 8.96 -8.99
CA LYS A 95 -10.82 7.63 -8.56
C LYS A 95 -11.80 7.72 -7.41
N THR A 96 -12.80 6.85 -7.41
CA THR A 96 -13.56 6.55 -6.20
C THR A 96 -12.80 5.57 -5.32
N LYS A 97 -13.11 5.53 -4.01
CA LYS A 97 -12.57 4.53 -3.09
C LYS A 97 -12.68 3.10 -3.62
N TRP A 98 -13.84 2.75 -4.18
CA TRP A 98 -14.06 1.43 -4.77
C TRP A 98 -13.13 1.13 -5.95
N GLN A 99 -12.89 2.11 -6.84
CA GLN A 99 -11.95 1.95 -7.96
C GLN A 99 -10.52 1.78 -7.46
N ALA A 100 -10.12 2.52 -6.43
CA ALA A 100 -8.83 2.38 -5.79
C ALA A 100 -8.66 1.01 -5.11
N ASP A 101 -9.73 0.48 -4.51
CA ASP A 101 -9.74 -0.85 -3.89
C ASP A 101 -9.58 -1.99 -4.92
N GLN A 102 -10.14 -1.83 -6.13
CA GLN A 102 -9.88 -2.79 -7.22
C GLN A 102 -8.40 -2.80 -7.64
N ILE A 103 -7.74 -1.64 -7.67
CA ILE A 103 -6.31 -1.54 -7.96
C ILE A 103 -5.48 -2.19 -6.83
N ASN A 104 -5.82 -1.88 -5.58
CA ASN A 104 -5.16 -2.43 -4.40
C ASN A 104 -5.21 -3.97 -4.38
N ALA A 105 -6.35 -4.56 -4.75
CA ALA A 105 -6.50 -6.01 -4.83
C ALA A 105 -5.47 -6.68 -5.76
N CYS A 106 -5.12 -6.05 -6.89
CA CYS A 106 -4.10 -6.56 -7.81
C CYS A 106 -2.71 -6.53 -7.17
N PHE A 107 -2.35 -5.48 -6.44
CA PHE A 107 -1.06 -5.40 -5.72
C PHE A 107 -0.97 -6.49 -4.65
N ILE A 108 -2.04 -6.69 -3.87
CA ILE A 108 -2.11 -7.74 -2.84
C ILE A 108 -1.97 -9.13 -3.47
N ALA A 109 -2.65 -9.37 -4.60
CA ALA A 109 -2.54 -10.63 -5.34
C ALA A 109 -1.10 -10.85 -5.83
N ALA A 110 -0.42 -9.81 -6.33
CA ALA A 110 0.95 -9.89 -6.81
C ALA A 110 1.99 -10.26 -5.74
N ARG A 111 1.73 -9.98 -4.46
CA ARG A 111 2.67 -10.32 -3.37
C ARG A 111 2.87 -11.81 -3.16
N LYS A 112 1.84 -12.62 -3.43
CA LYS A 112 1.80 -14.05 -3.08
C LYS A 112 1.39 -14.94 -4.23
N GLY A 113 0.77 -14.36 -5.25
CA GLY A 113 0.20 -15.07 -6.38
C GLY A 113 1.24 -15.41 -7.43
N SER A 114 0.94 -16.48 -8.17
CA SER A 114 1.57 -16.73 -9.45
C SER A 114 1.16 -15.67 -10.47
N GLN A 115 1.86 -15.63 -11.61
CA GLN A 115 1.45 -14.78 -12.73
C GLN A 115 -0.01 -15.05 -13.16
N ALA A 116 -0.48 -16.30 -13.05
CA ALA A 116 -1.86 -16.64 -13.40
C ALA A 116 -2.88 -16.03 -12.42
N ASP A 117 -2.55 -16.00 -11.12
CA ASP A 117 -3.41 -15.40 -10.08
C ASP A 117 -3.53 -13.89 -10.26
N ILE A 118 -2.42 -13.23 -10.63
CA ILE A 118 -2.39 -11.80 -10.94
C ILE A 118 -3.30 -11.50 -12.14
N LEU A 119 -3.15 -12.26 -13.24
CA LEU A 119 -3.94 -12.06 -14.46
C LEU A 119 -5.44 -12.31 -14.24
N ASP A 120 -5.82 -13.31 -13.42
CA ASP A 120 -7.22 -13.54 -13.06
C ASP A 120 -7.77 -12.37 -12.23
N CYS A 121 -7.01 -11.89 -11.24
CA CYS A 121 -7.39 -10.74 -10.42
C CYS A 121 -7.59 -9.47 -11.27
N GLU A 122 -6.61 -9.14 -12.13
CA GLU A 122 -6.66 -8.00 -13.04
C GLU A 122 -7.85 -8.09 -14.00
N SER A 123 -8.11 -9.29 -14.55
CA SER A 123 -9.23 -9.52 -15.46
C SER A 123 -10.57 -9.25 -14.75
N ARG A 124 -10.76 -9.78 -13.54
CA ARG A 124 -11.99 -9.54 -12.74
C ARG A 124 -12.16 -8.07 -12.39
N ALA A 125 -11.09 -7.42 -11.92
CA ALA A 125 -11.10 -6.00 -11.61
C ALA A 125 -11.49 -5.16 -12.84
N PHE A 126 -10.92 -5.46 -14.01
CA PHE A 126 -11.25 -4.80 -15.26
C PHE A 126 -12.73 -4.97 -15.62
N TYR A 127 -13.28 -6.18 -15.57
CA TYR A 127 -14.69 -6.41 -15.89
C TYR A 127 -15.64 -5.69 -14.93
N ARG A 128 -15.34 -5.67 -13.63
CA ARG A 128 -16.09 -4.89 -12.64
C ARG A 128 -16.07 -3.40 -12.96
N LEU A 129 -14.89 -2.85 -13.23
CA LEU A 129 -14.73 -1.43 -13.60
C LEU A 129 -15.51 -1.08 -14.88
N MET A 130 -15.50 -1.97 -15.88
CA MET A 130 -16.26 -1.79 -17.11
C MET A 130 -17.78 -1.89 -16.90
N ALA A 131 -18.24 -2.80 -16.04
CA ALA A 131 -19.64 -2.91 -15.67
C ALA A 131 -20.13 -1.62 -15.00
N ALA A 132 -19.40 -1.11 -14.00
CA ALA A 132 -19.70 0.13 -13.32
C ALA A 132 -19.74 1.32 -14.29
N LYS A 133 -18.77 1.42 -15.21
CA LYS A 133 -18.75 2.46 -16.25
C LYS A 133 -19.97 2.41 -17.17
N ASN A 134 -20.44 1.21 -17.50
CA ASN A 134 -21.55 1.00 -18.43
C ASN A 134 -22.94 1.01 -17.75
N GLY A 135 -23.01 1.37 -16.45
CA GLY A 135 -24.27 1.42 -15.70
C GLY A 135 -24.82 0.04 -15.31
N GLY A 136 -23.98 -1.00 -15.37
CA GLY A 136 -24.32 -2.30 -14.83
C GLY A 136 -24.31 -2.26 -13.30
N SER A 137 -25.38 -2.71 -12.68
CA SER A 137 -25.42 -2.95 -11.24
C SER A 137 -24.36 -3.97 -10.87
N ASP A 138 -23.54 -3.67 -9.86
CA ASP A 138 -22.57 -4.59 -9.28
C ASP A 138 -23.28 -5.91 -8.89
N ASN A 139 -23.14 -6.94 -9.71
CA ASN A 139 -23.55 -8.29 -9.37
C ASN A 139 -22.29 -9.10 -9.04
N GLU A 140 -22.05 -9.21 -7.72
CA GLU A 140 -21.20 -10.17 -6.97
C GLU A 140 -19.71 -10.33 -7.35
#